data_AF-A0A2S9GBW4-F1
#
_entry.id   AF-A0A2S9GBW4-F1
#
_cell.length_a   1.000
_cell.length_b   1.000
_cell.length_c   1.000
_cell.angle_alpha   90.00
_cell.angle_beta   90.00
_cell.angle_gamma   90.00
#
_symmetry.space_group_name_H-M   'P 1'
#
loop_
_entity.id
_entity.type
_entity.pdbx_description
1 polymer ?
#
loop_
_entity_poly.entity_id
_entity_poly.type
_entity_poly.pdbx_seq_one_letter_code
_entity_poly.pdbx_strand_id
1 'polypeptide(L)'
;KLVALVQEIMHGRIANPPKGKEDRDLLDVLVSIKDEEGNPRFPANEVTGMFISLMFAGHHTSSGTSSWTLIELLRHPDYYAQVQ
;
A
#
# COMPACT_ATOMS: atom_id res chain seq x y z
N LYS A 1 -10.60 -12.86 10.22
CA LYS A 1 -9.13 -13.07 10.42
C LYS A 1 -8.34 -11.86 9.93
N LEU A 2 -8.38 -11.48 8.65
CA LEU A 2 -7.63 -10.33 8.12
C LEU A 2 -8.01 -8.99 8.78
N VAL A 3 -9.31 -8.72 8.94
CA VAL A 3 -9.78 -7.49 9.61
C VAL A 3 -9.25 -7.37 11.04
N ALA A 4 -9.16 -8.48 11.78
CA ALA A 4 -8.63 -8.48 13.14
C ALA A 4 -7.13 -8.15 13.17
N LEU A 5 -6.36 -8.68 12.20
CA LEU A 5 -4.94 -8.33 12.05
C LEU A 5 -4.75 -6.85 11.73
N VAL A 6 -5.54 -6.32 10.80
CA VAL A 6 -5.48 -4.89 10.45
C VAL A 6 -5.85 -4.03 11.66
N GLN A 7 -6.87 -4.42 12.42
CA GLN A 7 -7.26 -3.71 13.64
C GLN A 7 -6.15 -3.71 14.69
N GLU A 8 -5.47 -4.84 14.90
CA GLU A 8 -4.33 -4.93 15.82
C GLU A 8 -3.18 -3.99 15.40
N ILE A 9 -2.86 -3.97 14.10
CA ILE A 9 -1.83 -3.06 13.55
C ILE A 9 -2.25 -1.60 13.73
N MET A 10 -3.51 -1.25 13.46
CA MET A 10 -4.03 0.10 13.66
C MET A 10 -3.89 0.53 15.12
N HIS A 11 -4.28 -0.31 16.08
CA HIS A 11 -4.10 -0.02 17.50
C HIS A 11 -2.62 0.22 17.85
N GLY A 12 -1.73 -0.63 17.32
CA GLY A 12 -0.28 -0.47 17.53
C GLY A 12 0.25 0.88 17.05
N ARG A 13 -0.21 1.34 15.88
CA ARG A 13 0.20 2.63 15.28
C ARG A 13 -0.43 3.83 15.98
N ILE A 14 -1.65 3.71 16.49
CA ILE A 14 -2.28 4.76 17.31
C ILE A 14 -1.51 4.94 18.62
N ALA A 15 -1.13 3.82 19.26
CA ALA A 15 -0.37 3.85 20.51
C ALA A 15 1.08 4.33 20.31
N ASN A 16 1.69 4.00 19.17
CA ASN A 16 3.06 4.35 18.83
C ASN A 16 3.12 4.99 17.43
N PRO A 17 2.74 6.27 17.30
CA PRO A 17 2.73 6.93 16.00
C PRO A 17 4.15 7.04 15.42
N PRO A 18 4.32 6.95 14.10
CA PRO A 18 5.61 7.08 13.44
C PRO A 18 6.26 8.44 13.75
N LYS A 19 7.56 8.41 14.07
CA LYS A 19 8.33 9.57 14.54
C LYS A 19 8.77 10.48 13.40
N GLY A 20 9.08 9.88 12.24
CA GLY A 20 9.53 10.58 11.03
C GLY A 20 8.53 10.47 9.88
N LYS A 21 8.72 11.29 8.84
CA LYS A 21 7.98 11.16 7.57
C LYS A 21 8.38 9.92 6.78
N GLU A 22 9.60 9.45 6.97
CA GLU A 22 10.15 8.26 6.29
C GLU A 22 9.51 6.95 6.74
N ASP A 23 9.00 6.90 7.98
CA ASP A 23 8.33 5.74 8.55
C ASP A 23 6.81 5.74 8.32
N ARG A 24 6.27 6.77 7.64
CA ARG A 24 4.84 6.89 7.37
C ARG A 24 4.45 6.19 6.08
N ASP A 25 3.44 5.33 6.16
CA ASP A 25 2.79 4.72 5.00
C ASP A 25 1.30 5.09 4.91
N LEU A 26 0.61 4.49 3.94
CA LEU A 26 -0.81 4.72 3.69
C LEU A 26 -1.70 4.39 4.91
N LEU A 27 -1.35 3.36 5.70
CA LEU A 27 -2.11 3.02 6.90
C LEU A 27 -2.02 4.13 7.94
N ASP A 28 -0.85 4.74 8.12
CA ASP A 28 -0.69 5.88 9.05
C ASP A 28 -1.53 7.07 8.63
N VAL A 29 -1.59 7.34 7.32
CA VAL A 29 -2.43 8.41 6.78
C VAL A 29 -3.90 8.12 7.09
N LEU A 30 -4.39 6.91 6.79
CA LEU A 30 -5.79 6.55 7.04
C LEU A 30 -6.16 6.59 8.52
N VAL A 31 -5.27 6.14 9.41
CA VAL A 31 -5.45 6.18 10.88
C VAL A 31 -5.43 7.61 11.42
N SER A 32 -4.65 8.51 10.80
CA SER A 32 -4.56 9.91 11.23
C SER A 32 -5.82 10.73 10.94
N ILE A 33 -6.68 10.27 10.03
CA ILE A 33 -7.90 10.98 9.63
C ILE A 33 -9.00 10.68 10.65
N LYS A 34 -9.50 11.76 11.27
CA LYS A 34 -10.57 11.72 12.25
C LYS A 34 -11.86 12.33 11.69
N ASP A 35 -12.99 11.91 12.22
CA ASP A 35 -14.28 12.55 11.96
C ASP A 35 -14.49 13.80 12.85
N GLU A 36 -15.68 14.41 12.75
CA GLU A 36 -16.04 15.61 13.52
C GLU A 36 -16.08 15.37 15.03
N GLU A 37 -16.27 14.11 15.45
CA GLU A 37 -16.32 13.69 16.86
C GLU A 37 -14.92 13.28 17.39
N GLY A 38 -13.90 13.27 16.53
CA GLY A 38 -12.53 12.90 16.88
C GLY A 38 -12.26 11.39 16.85
N ASN A 39 -13.21 10.58 16.38
CA ASN A 39 -13.06 9.14 16.19
C ASN A 39 -12.29 8.84 14.88
N PRO A 40 -11.65 7.66 14.76
CA PRO A 40 -11.06 7.24 13.49
C PRO A 40 -12.11 7.22 12.38
N ARG A 41 -11.89 7.99 11.31
CA ARG A 41 -12.86 8.10 10.22
C ARG A 41 -13.07 6.79 9.46
N PHE A 42 -12.03 5.96 9.39
CA PHE A 42 -12.04 4.70 8.68
C PHE A 42 -11.93 3.53 9.66
N PRO A 43 -12.98 2.72 9.85
CA PRO A 43 -12.92 1.54 10.69
C PRO A 43 -12.07 0.43 10.02
N ALA A 44 -11.56 -0.50 10.84
CA ALA A 44 -10.60 -1.51 10.39
C ALA A 44 -11.12 -2.40 9.25
N ASN A 45 -12.43 -2.67 9.20
CA ASN A 45 -13.06 -3.44 8.11
C ASN A 45 -12.98 -2.69 6.76
N GLU A 46 -13.21 -1.38 6.75
CA GLU A 46 -13.11 -0.56 5.54
C GLU A 46 -11.66 -0.45 5.07
N VAL A 47 -10.73 -0.17 6.00
CA VAL A 47 -9.29 -0.14 5.70
C VAL A 47 -8.81 -1.46 5.13
N THR A 48 -9.27 -2.58 5.70
CA THR A 48 -8.99 -3.91 5.16
C THR A 48 -9.52 -4.07 3.74
N GLY A 49 -10.75 -3.63 3.46
CA GLY A 49 -11.35 -3.67 2.13
C GLY A 49 -10.58 -2.84 1.09
N MET A 50 -10.10 -1.66 1.50
CA MET A 50 -9.24 -0.81 0.66
C MET A 50 -7.93 -1.51 0.32
N PHE A 51 -7.25 -2.13 1.30
CA PHE A 51 -6.00 -2.86 1.05
C PHE A 51 -6.19 -4.07 0.15
N ILE A 52 -7.25 -4.86 0.34
CA ILE A 52 -7.56 -5.97 -0.57
C ILE A 52 -7.72 -5.44 -1.99
N SER A 53 -8.54 -4.40 -2.17
CA SER A 53 -8.80 -3.80 -3.49
C SER A 53 -7.52 -3.29 -4.16
N LEU A 54 -6.68 -2.57 -3.42
CA LEU A 54 -5.40 -2.04 -3.90
C LEU A 54 -4.42 -3.14 -4.27
N MET A 55 -4.28 -4.16 -3.43
CA MET A 55 -3.40 -5.30 -3.73
C MET A 55 -3.87 -6.06 -4.96
N PHE A 56 -5.17 -6.33 -5.11
CA PHE A 56 -5.68 -7.00 -6.31
C PHE A 56 -5.45 -6.17 -7.58
N ALA A 57 -5.73 -4.86 -7.53
CA ALA A 57 -5.51 -3.96 -8.66
C ALA A 57 -4.03 -3.88 -9.05
N GLY A 58 -3.14 -3.71 -8.08
CA GLY A 58 -1.71 -3.54 -8.31
C GLY A 58 -0.98 -4.84 -8.65
N HIS A 59 -1.42 -5.98 -8.11
CA HIS A 59 -0.72 -7.25 -8.27
C HIS A 59 -0.66 -7.70 -9.73
N HIS A 60 -1.81 -7.76 -10.41
CA HIS A 60 -1.84 -8.25 -11.80
C HIS A 60 -1.26 -7.24 -12.79
N THR A 61 -1.56 -5.94 -12.60
CA THR A 61 -1.10 -4.88 -13.52
C THR A 61 0.40 -4.64 -13.41
N SER A 62 0.95 -4.52 -12.19
CA SER A 62 2.38 -4.21 -12.00
C SER A 62 3.26 -5.41 -12.34
N SER A 63 2.86 -6.63 -11.95
CA SER A 63 3.62 -7.84 -12.33
C SER A 63 3.60 -8.08 -13.83
N GLY A 64 2.43 -7.93 -14.47
CA GLY A 64 2.30 -8.05 -15.91
C GLY A 64 3.14 -7.00 -16.65
N THR A 65 3.02 -5.72 -16.24
CA THR A 65 3.80 -4.62 -16.83
C THR A 65 5.29 -4.85 -16.67
N SER A 66 5.77 -5.18 -15.46
CA SER A 66 7.20 -5.41 -15.20
C SER A 66 7.74 -6.60 -16.03
N SER A 67 6.96 -7.67 -16.14
CA SER A 67 7.32 -8.83 -16.96
C SER A 67 7.43 -8.45 -18.43
N TRP A 68 6.45 -7.72 -18.97
CA TRP A 68 6.47 -7.24 -20.35
C TRP A 68 7.60 -6.24 -20.60
N THR A 69 7.85 -5.31 -19.68
CA THR A 69 8.99 -4.39 -19.76
C THR A 69 10.28 -5.17 -19.90
N LEU A 70 10.51 -6.20 -19.07
CA LEU A 70 11.71 -7.02 -19.18
C LEU A 70 11.77 -7.80 -20.51
N ILE A 71 10.65 -8.39 -20.94
CA ILE A 71 10.56 -9.11 -22.23
C ILE A 71 10.93 -8.18 -23.39
N GLU A 72 10.38 -6.97 -23.42
CA GLU A 72 10.61 -6.02 -24.50
C GLU A 72 12.05 -5.47 -24.47
N LEU A 73 12.62 -5.21 -23.29
CA LEU A 73 14.04 -4.85 -23.19
C LEU A 73 14.95 -5.96 -23.73
N LEU A 74 14.68 -7.23 -23.41
CA LEU A 74 15.45 -8.35 -23.95
C LEU A 74 15.30 -8.54 -25.47
N ARG A 75 14.14 -8.16 -26.03
CA ARG A 75 13.90 -8.16 -27.49
C ARG A 75 14.56 -6.97 -28.20
N HIS A 76 14.84 -5.89 -27.48
CA HIS A 76 15.39 -4.64 -27.98
C HIS A 76 16.71 -4.30 -27.26
N PRO A 77 17.82 -5.00 -27.59
CA PRO A 77 19.07 -4.90 -26.86
C PRO A 77 19.73 -3.51 -26.90
N ASP A 78 19.44 -2.72 -27.93
CA ASP A 78 19.83 -1.31 -28.07
C ASP A 78 19.19 -0.41 -27.01
N TYR A 79 17.93 -0.67 -26.64
CA TYR A 79 17.25 0.01 -25.54
C TYR A 79 17.67 -0.55 -24.18
N TYR A 80 17.85 -1.87 -24.07
CA TYR A 80 18.34 -2.48 -22.83
C TYR A 80 19.71 -1.95 -22.41
N ALA A 81 20.64 -1.78 -23.37
CA ALA A 81 21.95 -1.21 -23.11
C ALA A 81 21.92 0.24 -22.57
N GLN A 82 20.84 1.00 -22.82
CA GLN A 82 20.69 2.37 -22.33
C GLN A 82 20.16 2.47 -20.89
N VAL A 83 19.49 1.42 -20.40
CA VAL A 83 18.85 1.40 -19.06
C VAL A 83 19.56 0.47 -18.06
N GLN A 84 20.67 -0.13 -18.49
CA GLN A 84 21.59 -0.93 -17.67
C GLN A 84 22.45 -0.04 -16.77
#